data_AF-A0A1S0UD81-F1
#
_entry.id   AF-A0A1S0UD81-F1
#
_cell.length_a   1.000
_cell.length_b   1.000
_cell.length_c   1.000
_cell.angle_alpha   90.00
_cell.angle_beta   90.00
_cell.angle_gamma   90.00
#
_symmetry.space_group_name_H-M   'P 1'
#
loop_
_entity.id
_entity.type
_entity.pdbx_description
1 polymer ?
#
loop_
_entity_poly.entity_id
_entity_poly.type
_entity_poly.pdbx_seq_one_letter_code
_entity_poly.pdbx_strand_id
1 'polypeptide(L)'
;RWSCSLEHSAQKRADRCVSGDPPKEQRKDIGENIYDFWSSAGVEALRRYAGTKAGESWWSELPKRYGSNPSNNLTAQVSRQDVLHFTQMAWGKTYKIGCGIATKCNGGRKLMVVCHYRP
;
A
#
# COMPACT_ATOMS: atom_id res chain seq x y z
N ARG A 1 -7.57 13.35 -0.91
CA ARG A 1 -8.84 13.31 -0.15
C ARG A 1 -9.19 11.87 0.18
N TRP A 2 -9.82 11.61 1.33
CA TRP A 2 -10.30 10.27 1.67
C TRP A 2 -11.50 9.87 0.78
N SER A 3 -11.61 8.58 0.47
CA SER A 3 -12.72 8.01 -0.31
C SER A 3 -13.21 6.72 0.34
N CYS A 4 -14.42 6.75 0.89
CA CYS A 4 -15.05 5.59 1.54
C CYS A 4 -15.23 4.40 0.57
N SER A 5 -15.44 4.66 -0.72
CA SER A 5 -15.51 3.59 -1.73
C SER A 5 -14.17 2.88 -1.90
N LEU A 6 -13.05 3.62 -1.87
CA LEU A 6 -11.71 3.04 -1.95
C LEU A 6 -11.38 2.29 -0.66
N GLU A 7 -11.67 2.87 0.50
CA GLU A 7 -11.56 2.22 1.81
C GLU A 7 -12.29 0.88 1.84
N HIS A 8 -13.56 0.85 1.43
CA HIS A 8 -14.35 -0.38 1.42
C HIS A 8 -13.74 -1.44 0.49
N SER A 9 -13.25 -1.05 -0.69
CA SER A 9 -12.58 -1.98 -1.60
C SER A 9 -11.22 -2.47 -1.06
N ALA A 10 -10.46 -1.59 -0.41
CA ALA A 10 -9.17 -1.92 0.21
C ALA A 10 -9.35 -2.80 1.45
N GLN A 11 -10.40 -2.60 2.24
CA GLN A 11 -10.74 -3.46 3.37
C GLN A 11 -11.08 -4.87 2.89
N LYS A 12 -11.90 -4.99 1.83
CA LYS A 12 -12.18 -6.30 1.20
C LYS A 12 -10.91 -7.00 0.70
N ARG A 13 -9.90 -6.25 0.25
CA ARG A 13 -8.59 -6.79 -0.13
C ARG A 13 -7.81 -7.26 1.11
N ALA A 14 -7.70 -6.41 2.14
CA ALA A 14 -6.98 -6.69 3.38
C ALA A 14 -7.54 -7.92 4.11
N ASP A 15 -8.86 -8.08 4.15
CA ASP A 15 -9.55 -9.19 4.82
C ASP A 15 -9.24 -10.56 4.21
N ARG A 16 -8.76 -10.61 2.95
CA ARG A 16 -8.31 -11.86 2.32
C ARG A 16 -6.99 -12.36 2.90
N CYS A 17 -6.23 -11.52 3.59
CA CYS A 17 -4.95 -11.86 4.22
C CYS A 17 -3.86 -12.40 3.28
N VAL A 18 -4.03 -12.26 1.95
CA VAL A 18 -3.10 -12.73 0.93
C VAL A 18 -2.22 -11.59 0.41
N SER A 19 -0.92 -11.84 0.36
CA SER A 19 0.05 -10.96 -0.29
C SER A 19 0.07 -11.26 -1.79
N GLY A 20 0.30 -10.24 -2.62
CA GLY A 20 0.38 -10.38 -4.07
C GLY A 20 -0.71 -9.64 -4.82
N ASP A 21 -0.74 -9.81 -6.13
CA ASP A 21 -1.54 -9.05 -7.07
C ASP A 21 -2.93 -9.68 -7.30
N PRO A 22 -4.06 -8.96 -7.17
CA PRO A 22 -5.33 -9.46 -7.64
C PRO A 22 -5.36 -9.56 -9.19
N PRO A 23 -6.31 -10.31 -9.77
CA PRO A 23 -6.55 -10.33 -11.22
C PRO A 23 -6.66 -8.89 -11.77
N LYS A 24 -6.11 -8.66 -12.97
CA LYS A 24 -6.05 -7.32 -13.58
C LYS A 24 -7.41 -6.65 -13.70
N GLU A 25 -8.50 -7.41 -13.87
CA GLU A 25 -9.86 -6.85 -13.99
C GLU A 25 -10.32 -6.15 -12.69
N GLN A 26 -9.80 -6.55 -11.53
CA GLN A 26 -10.15 -5.94 -10.23
C GLN A 26 -9.41 -4.61 -10.00
N ARG A 27 -8.45 -4.24 -10.87
CA ARG A 27 -7.54 -3.08 -10.70
C ARG A 27 -7.71 -2.00 -11.75
N LYS A 28 -8.76 -2.04 -12.59
CA LYS A 28 -8.95 -1.01 -13.62
C LYS A 28 -9.07 0.37 -12.98
N ASP A 29 -8.09 1.23 -13.28
CA ASP A 29 -7.96 2.59 -12.77
C ASP A 29 -7.91 2.68 -11.24
N ILE A 30 -7.26 1.72 -10.57
CA ILE A 30 -6.98 1.76 -9.12
C ILE A 30 -5.51 1.40 -8.89
N GLY A 31 -4.75 2.32 -8.30
CA GLY A 31 -3.45 2.01 -7.72
C GLY A 31 -3.61 1.25 -6.39
N GLU A 32 -2.70 0.34 -6.08
CA GLU A 32 -2.74 -0.48 -4.85
C GLU A 32 -1.34 -0.52 -4.21
N ASN A 33 -1.27 -0.18 -2.93
CA ASN A 33 -0.11 -0.49 -2.09
C ASN A 33 -0.52 -1.48 -1.00
N ILE A 34 0.32 -2.47 -0.74
CA ILE A 34 0.15 -3.46 0.33
C ILE A 34 1.33 -3.35 1.30
N TYR A 35 1.03 -3.43 2.60
CA TYR A 35 2.02 -3.53 3.67
C TYR A 35 1.67 -4.73 4.54
N ASP A 36 2.66 -5.58 4.77
CA ASP A 36 2.57 -6.78 5.60
C ASP A 36 3.52 -6.67 6.79
N PHE A 37 3.01 -6.95 7.98
CA PHE A 37 3.78 -7.03 9.20
C PHE A 37 3.46 -8.31 9.96
N TRP A 38 4.51 -9.03 10.36
CA TRP A 38 4.41 -10.28 11.11
C TRP A 38 4.97 -10.12 12.50
N SER A 39 4.31 -10.74 13.47
CA SER A 39 4.75 -10.79 14.86
C SER A 39 4.54 -12.20 15.43
N SER A 40 5.32 -12.57 16.44
CA SER A 40 5.04 -13.76 17.24
C SER A 40 3.87 -13.54 18.21
N ALA A 41 3.59 -12.27 18.56
CA ALA A 41 2.51 -11.83 19.44
C ALA A 41 1.31 -11.27 18.67
N GLY A 42 0.22 -11.00 19.40
CA GLY A 42 -0.98 -10.37 18.84
C GLY A 42 -0.70 -8.97 18.29
N VAL A 43 -1.21 -8.66 17.09
CA VAL A 43 -0.97 -7.37 16.41
C VAL A 43 -2.08 -6.34 16.58
N GLU A 44 -3.16 -6.66 17.31
CA GLU A 44 -4.33 -5.78 17.43
C GLU A 44 -3.99 -4.40 17.98
N ALA A 45 -3.09 -4.33 18.96
CA ALA A 45 -2.63 -3.06 19.53
C ALA A 45 -1.95 -2.14 18.51
N LEU A 46 -1.42 -2.69 17.41
CA LEU A 46 -0.75 -1.94 16.34
C LEU A 46 -1.76 -1.31 15.37
N ARG A 47 -3.03 -1.75 15.37
CA ARG A 47 -4.08 -1.31 14.43
C ARG A 47 -4.16 0.21 14.30
N ARG A 48 -4.10 0.92 15.44
CA ARG A 48 -4.25 2.39 15.50
C ARG A 48 -3.13 3.17 14.78
N TYR A 49 -1.97 2.55 14.55
CA TYR A 49 -0.82 3.17 13.87
C TYR A 49 -0.48 2.47 12.54
N ALA A 50 -1.26 1.47 12.15
CA ALA A 50 -0.98 0.62 11.00
C ALA A 50 -0.84 1.43 9.71
N GLY A 51 -1.78 2.36 9.47
CA GLY A 51 -1.78 3.20 8.28
C GLY A 51 -0.55 4.10 8.16
N THR A 52 -0.13 4.74 9.25
CA THR A 52 1.07 5.59 9.23
C THR A 52 2.35 4.76 9.09
N LYS A 53 2.44 3.61 9.75
CA LYS A 53 3.58 2.69 9.59
C LYS A 53 3.70 2.12 8.18
N ALA A 54 2.57 1.81 7.54
CA ALA A 54 2.54 1.41 6.14
C ALA A 54 3.04 2.55 5.22
N GLY A 55 2.54 3.77 5.44
CA GLY A 55 2.99 4.96 4.71
C GLY A 55 4.48 5.25 4.87
N GLU A 56 5.01 5.19 6.08
CA GLU A 56 6.45 5.32 6.36
C GLU A 56 7.26 4.24 5.64
N SER A 57 6.78 3.00 5.64
CA SER A 57 7.45 1.88 4.95
C SER A 57 7.52 2.11 3.45
N TRP A 58 6.39 2.41 2.81
CA TRP A 58 6.29 2.70 1.37
C TRP A 58 7.13 3.92 0.98
N TRP A 59 7.05 5.01 1.75
CA TRP A 59 7.81 6.23 1.48
C TRP A 59 9.32 6.02 1.66
N SER A 60 9.75 5.08 2.50
CA SER A 60 11.18 4.79 2.71
C SER A 60 11.89 4.25 1.46
N GLU A 61 11.16 3.86 0.41
CA GLU A 61 11.73 3.51 -0.89
C GLU A 61 12.48 4.69 -1.53
N LEU A 62 12.00 5.93 -1.34
CA LEU A 62 12.64 7.14 -1.87
C LEU A 62 14.10 7.27 -1.39
N PRO A 63 14.39 7.40 -0.08
CA PRO A 63 15.77 7.54 0.37
C PRO A 63 16.62 6.26 0.25
N LYS A 64 16.01 5.08 0.14
CA LYS A 64 16.74 3.79 0.17
C LYS A 64 17.02 3.21 -1.21
N ARG A 65 16.18 3.48 -2.21
CA ARG A 65 16.18 2.77 -3.49
C ARG A 65 16.08 3.67 -4.70
N TYR A 66 15.41 4.82 -4.58
CA TYR A 66 15.22 5.73 -5.70
C TYR A 66 16.53 6.44 -6.08
N GLY A 67 17.12 6.00 -7.19
CA GLY A 67 18.32 6.61 -7.75
C GLY A 67 18.07 8.00 -8.34
N SER A 68 19.15 8.64 -8.80
CA SER A 68 19.05 9.95 -9.46
C SER A 68 18.13 9.89 -10.68
N ASN A 69 17.04 10.67 -10.64
CA ASN A 69 16.08 10.80 -11.74
C ASN A 69 15.61 12.26 -11.86
N PRO A 70 16.47 13.18 -12.34
CA PRO A 70 16.13 14.60 -12.44
C PRO A 70 14.95 14.88 -13.39
N SER A 71 14.72 13.99 -14.36
CA SER A 71 13.57 14.08 -15.27
C SER A 71 12.22 13.79 -14.60
N ASN A 72 12.25 13.15 -13.43
CA ASN A 72 11.09 12.65 -12.69
C ASN A 72 10.15 11.75 -13.51
N ASN A 73 10.67 11.10 -14.56
CA ASN A 73 9.91 10.16 -15.38
C ASN A 73 9.96 8.75 -14.78
N LEU A 74 8.80 8.09 -14.68
CA LEU A 74 8.69 6.68 -14.29
C LEU A 74 9.02 5.79 -15.49
N THR A 75 10.31 5.63 -15.80
CA THR A 75 10.78 4.73 -16.86
C THR A 75 10.81 3.27 -16.39
N ALA A 76 10.96 2.32 -17.33
CA ALA A 76 11.14 0.91 -16.99
C ALA A 76 12.39 0.65 -16.12
N GLN A 77 13.42 1.50 -16.20
CA GLN A 77 14.59 1.41 -15.33
C GLN A 77 14.26 1.87 -13.92
N VAL A 78 13.48 2.94 -13.77
CA VAL A 78 13.03 3.44 -12.47
C VAL A 78 12.09 2.43 -11.81
N SER A 79 11.13 1.87 -12.54
CA SER A 79 10.17 0.90 -12.00
C SER A 79 10.81 -0.38 -11.46
N ARG A 80 11.99 -0.77 -11.97
CA ARG A 80 12.76 -1.94 -11.49
C ARG A 80 13.52 -1.68 -10.19
N GLN A 81 13.49 -0.48 -9.64
CA GLN A 81 14.16 -0.13 -8.38
C GLN A 81 13.33 -0.46 -7.14
N ASP A 82 12.18 -1.14 -7.28
CA ASP A 82 11.24 -1.40 -6.17
C ASP A 82 10.84 -0.12 -5.43
N VAL A 83 10.42 0.88 -6.22
CA VAL A 83 10.01 2.23 -5.78
C VAL A 83 8.53 2.51 -6.06
N LEU A 84 7.78 1.49 -6.49
CA LEU A 84 6.43 1.68 -6.99
C LEU A 84 5.45 2.12 -5.89
N HIS A 85 5.65 1.71 -4.64
CA HIS A 85 4.79 2.15 -3.54
C HIS A 85 4.99 3.64 -3.25
N PHE A 86 6.25 4.08 -3.17
CA PHE A 86 6.60 5.49 -3.04
C PHE A 86 6.03 6.30 -4.21
N THR A 87 6.26 5.87 -5.46
CA THR A 87 5.79 6.62 -6.63
C THR A 87 4.28 6.75 -6.66
N GLN A 88 3.53 5.75 -6.19
CA GLN A 88 2.08 5.82 -6.05
C GLN A 88 1.65 6.84 -4.98
N MET A 89 2.36 6.93 -3.85
CA MET A 89 2.11 7.96 -2.84
C MET A 89 2.43 9.38 -3.34
N ALA A 90 3.48 9.51 -4.17
CA ALA A 90 3.95 10.77 -4.73
C ALA A 90 3.28 11.14 -6.07
N TRP A 91 2.33 10.33 -6.55
CA TRP A 91 1.75 10.50 -7.88
C TRP A 91 0.87 11.75 -7.93
N GLY A 92 1.35 12.82 -8.56
CA GLY A 92 0.69 14.13 -8.52
C GLY A 92 -0.73 14.17 -9.09
N LYS A 93 -1.10 13.21 -9.96
CA LYS A 93 -2.47 13.07 -10.48
C LYS A 93 -3.40 12.33 -9.52
N THR A 94 -2.87 11.56 -8.58
CA THR A 94 -3.66 10.87 -7.56
C THR A 94 -4.20 11.88 -6.56
N TYR A 95 -5.52 11.87 -6.37
CA TYR A 95 -6.18 12.80 -5.45
C TYR A 95 -7.17 12.12 -4.50
N LYS A 96 -7.46 10.83 -4.69
CA LYS A 96 -8.26 10.00 -3.78
C LYS A 96 -7.42 8.86 -3.21
N ILE A 97 -7.62 8.60 -1.92
CA ILE A 97 -7.06 7.45 -1.20
C ILE A 97 -8.14 6.86 -0.29
N GLY A 98 -8.14 5.54 -0.13
CA GLY A 98 -8.85 4.87 0.96
C GLY A 98 -8.15 3.57 1.31
N CYS A 99 -8.08 3.25 2.60
CA CYS A 99 -7.26 2.14 3.09
C CYS A 99 -8.06 1.21 4.00
N GLY A 100 -7.70 -0.07 3.97
CA GLY A 100 -8.23 -1.12 4.83
C GLY A 100 -7.13 -1.75 5.68
N ILE A 101 -7.50 -2.21 6.88
CA ILE A 101 -6.57 -2.82 7.83
C ILE A 101 -7.15 -4.14 8.33
N ALA A 102 -6.38 -5.22 8.22
CA ALA A 102 -6.71 -6.53 8.77
C ALA A 102 -5.65 -6.97 9.79
N THR A 103 -6.08 -7.30 11.01
CA THR A 103 -5.23 -7.72 12.13
C THR A 103 -5.50 -9.16 12.57
N LYS A 104 -6.56 -9.78 12.04
CA LYS A 104 -6.94 -11.16 12.34
C LYS A 104 -6.23 -12.19 11.45
N CYS A 105 -5.40 -11.73 10.52
CA CYS A 105 -4.63 -12.61 9.64
C CYS A 105 -3.67 -13.49 10.46
N ASN A 106 -3.50 -14.74 10.00
CA ASN A 106 -2.65 -15.73 10.66
C ASN A 106 -2.93 -15.87 12.18
N GLY A 107 -4.22 -16.01 12.55
CA GLY A 107 -4.62 -16.15 13.96
C GLY A 107 -4.26 -14.93 14.83
N GLY A 108 -4.31 -13.72 14.26
CA GLY A 108 -4.06 -12.48 15.00
C GLY A 108 -2.58 -12.04 15.07
N ARG A 109 -1.70 -12.68 14.29
CA ARG A 109 -0.24 -12.45 14.29
C ARG A 109 0.29 -11.72 13.06
N LYS A 110 -0.56 -11.52 12.06
CA LYS A 110 -0.24 -10.76 10.86
C LYS A 110 -1.13 -9.53 10.78
N LEU A 111 -0.51 -8.37 10.60
CA LEU A 111 -1.16 -7.11 10.27
C LEU A 111 -0.95 -6.85 8.78
N MET A 112 -2.05 -6.59 8.08
CA MET A 112 -2.03 -6.20 6.67
C MET A 112 -2.71 -4.85 6.51
N VAL A 113 -2.06 -3.95 5.79
CA VAL A 113 -2.65 -2.67 5.35
C VAL A 113 -2.68 -2.67 3.84
N VAL A 114 -3.83 -2.31 3.29
CA VAL A 114 -4.01 -2.08 1.86
C VAL A 114 -4.48 -0.64 1.68
N CYS A 115 -3.85 0.12 0.79
CA CYS A 115 -4.37 1.41 0.36
C CYS A 115 -4.64 1.38 -1.14
N HIS A 116 -5.83 1.85 -1.51
CA HIS A 116 -6.23 2.07 -2.89
C HIS A 116 -6.18 3.55 -3.23
N TYR A 117 -5.75 3.85 -4.45
CA TYR A 117 -5.50 5.20 -4.95
C TYR A 117 -6.28 5.43 -6.25
N ARG A 118 -6.76 6.66 -6.45
CA ARG A 118 -7.36 7.07 -7.73
C ARG A 118 -7.05 8.52 -8.14
N PRO A 119 -6.87 8.74 -9.46
CA PRO A 119 -6.17 7.83 -10.38
C PRO A 119 -4.75 7.62 -9.88
#